data_AF-A0A1T2XL35-F1
#
_entry.id   AF-A0A1T2XL35-F1
#
_cell.length_a   1.000
_cell.length_b   1.000
_cell.length_c   1.000
_cell.angle_alpha   90.00
_cell.angle_beta   90.00
_cell.angle_gamma   90.00
#
_symmetry.space_group_name_H-M   'P 1'
#
loop_
_entity.id
_entity.type
_entity.pdbx_description
1 polymer ?
#
loop_
_entity_poly.entity_id
_entity_poly.type
_entity_poly.pdbx_seq_one_letter_code
_entity_poly.pdbx_strand_id
1 'polypeptide(L)'
;MKHDRVKDDPNYWRKLPIEASKKFIHIENANYQQMSEEKFLETVIEENPYRESFLKMLLSSQHQGLFLEILKKLSLKGRRYFLFKINGFAIHRTSKLLNISSKKTQNYLNMMGNDVELIRHFALQHQIPPSWLELEKVIEEWEFEFIKYLAPSSNDIETLINNLKKLCKTKSQRINGFRLEGKKDSIYLKVELQESHICIDVYNDIHPLDLGWLQTNLERHFHVLLGYKISIIPGLERVSLICTNGYSEAIYPPGFCSHYVSKRAQT
;
A
#
# COMPACT_ATOMS: atom_id res chain seq x y z
N MET A 1 -24.28 37.35 4.80
CA MET A 1 -23.83 35.99 4.44
C MET A 1 -22.47 36.09 3.76
N LYS A 2 -21.37 35.88 4.49
CA LYS A 2 -20.05 35.66 3.88
C LYS A 2 -20.03 34.20 3.43
N HIS A 3 -20.23 33.95 2.13
CA HIS A 3 -20.03 32.61 1.58
C HIS A 3 -18.58 32.16 1.85
N ASP A 4 -18.41 30.93 2.31
CA ASP A 4 -17.17 30.20 2.60
C ASP A 4 -16.23 30.13 1.36
N ARG A 5 -15.68 31.27 0.90
CA ARG A 5 -14.71 31.33 -0.21
C ARG A 5 -13.43 30.52 0.05
N VAL A 6 -13.24 30.06 1.29
CA VAL A 6 -12.10 29.23 1.69
C VAL A 6 -12.20 27.81 1.14
N LYS A 7 -13.42 27.27 0.97
CA LYS A 7 -13.64 25.91 0.43
C LYS A 7 -13.47 25.82 -1.08
N ASP A 8 -13.44 26.96 -1.77
CA ASP A 8 -13.25 27.04 -3.22
C ASP A 8 -11.75 27.04 -3.61
N ASP A 9 -10.82 27.15 -2.65
CA ASP A 9 -9.37 27.04 -2.90
C ASP A 9 -8.93 25.56 -2.90
N PRO A 10 -8.43 25.01 -4.02
CA PRO A 10 -7.91 23.64 -4.06
C PRO A 10 -6.78 23.37 -3.06
N ASN A 11 -6.05 24.41 -2.63
CA ASN A 11 -5.01 24.28 -1.61
C ASN A 11 -5.57 24.07 -0.22
N TYR A 12 -6.79 24.54 0.07
CA TYR A 12 -7.46 24.31 1.34
C TYR A 12 -7.65 22.80 1.58
N TRP A 13 -8.20 22.09 0.58
CA TRP A 13 -8.45 20.65 0.70
C TRP A 13 -7.18 19.79 0.74
N ARG A 14 -6.04 20.32 0.28
CA ARG A 14 -4.73 19.67 0.44
C ARG A 14 -4.17 19.87 1.85
N LYS A 15 -4.34 21.06 2.43
CA LYS A 15 -3.81 21.42 3.76
C LYS A 15 -4.65 20.87 4.91
N LEU A 16 -5.98 20.89 4.76
CA LEU A 16 -6.94 20.46 5.78
C LEU A 16 -6.63 19.07 6.36
N PRO A 17 -6.43 18.00 5.56
CA PRO A 17 -6.19 16.67 6.12
C PRO A 17 -4.81 16.55 6.78
N ILE A 18 -3.80 17.32 6.35
CA ILE A 18 -2.50 17.40 7.03
C ILE A 18 -2.65 18.06 8.40
N GLU A 19 -3.37 19.18 8.48
CA GLU A 19 -3.61 19.88 9.75
C GLU A 19 -4.43 19.04 10.73
N ALA A 20 -5.48 18.37 10.23
CA ALA A 20 -6.26 17.43 11.01
C ALA A 20 -5.38 16.29 11.55
N SER A 21 -4.50 15.73 10.71
CA SER A 21 -3.56 14.69 11.12
C SER A 21 -2.66 15.18 12.24
N LYS A 22 -2.03 16.36 12.10
CA LYS A 22 -1.15 16.95 13.13
C LYS A 22 -1.87 17.17 14.47
N LYS A 23 -3.12 17.66 14.44
CA LYS A 23 -3.97 17.86 15.64
C LYS A 23 -4.41 16.54 16.28
N PHE A 24 -4.51 15.47 15.49
CA PHE A 24 -4.90 14.15 15.97
C PHE A 24 -3.73 13.42 16.64
N ILE A 25 -2.54 13.47 16.05
CA ILE A 25 -1.36 12.74 16.56
C ILE A 25 -0.53 13.52 17.59
N HIS A 26 -0.88 14.78 17.87
CA HIS A 26 -0.18 15.70 18.78
C HIS A 26 1.29 15.91 18.42
N ILE A 27 1.59 16.23 17.16
CA ILE A 27 2.93 16.74 16.83
C ILE A 27 3.10 18.09 17.55
N GLU A 28 3.99 18.06 18.54
CA GLU A 28 4.41 19.11 19.48
C GLU A 28 4.28 20.54 18.95
N ASN A 29 3.10 21.12 19.16
CA ASN A 29 2.92 22.55 19.22
C ASN A 29 1.86 22.76 20.30
N ALA A 30 2.27 23.34 21.43
CA ALA A 30 1.48 23.51 22.65
C ALA A 30 0.14 24.27 22.47
N ASN A 31 -0.14 24.77 21.26
CA ASN A 31 -1.31 25.56 20.91
C ASN A 31 -2.35 24.82 20.04
N TYR A 32 -2.14 23.56 19.68
CA TYR A 32 -3.16 22.80 18.96
C TYR A 32 -4.12 22.10 19.93
N GLN A 33 -5.41 22.45 19.85
CA GLN A 33 -6.46 21.67 20.50
C GLN A 33 -6.43 20.24 19.97
N GLN A 34 -6.36 19.28 20.90
CA GLN A 34 -6.42 17.86 20.61
C GLN A 34 -7.70 17.53 19.83
N MET A 35 -7.52 16.86 18.68
CA MET A 35 -8.64 16.37 17.88
C MET A 35 -9.00 14.94 18.32
N SER A 36 -10.28 14.64 18.47
CA SER A 36 -10.75 13.27 18.71
C SER A 36 -10.62 12.41 17.44
N GLU A 37 -10.55 11.09 17.60
CA GLU A 37 -10.56 10.15 16.47
C GLU A 37 -11.77 10.35 15.56
N GLU A 38 -12.96 10.52 16.14
CA GLU A 38 -14.20 10.75 15.39
C GLU A 38 -14.10 12.00 14.51
N LYS A 39 -13.67 13.13 15.09
CA LYS A 39 -13.54 14.38 14.34
C LYS A 39 -12.45 14.29 13.26
N PHE A 40 -11.36 13.59 13.55
CA PHE A 40 -10.32 13.33 12.56
C PHE A 40 -10.85 12.54 11.36
N LEU A 41 -11.55 11.43 11.61
CA LEU A 41 -12.12 10.60 10.55
C LEU A 41 -13.16 11.39 9.74
N GLU A 42 -14.05 12.13 10.39
CA GLU A 42 -15.02 13.00 9.71
C GLU A 42 -14.32 13.98 8.75
N THR A 43 -13.33 14.72 9.24
CA THR A 43 -12.62 15.74 8.44
C THR A 43 -11.80 15.14 7.30
N VAL A 44 -11.12 14.03 7.51
CA VAL A 44 -10.20 13.45 6.51
C VAL A 44 -10.90 12.54 5.51
N ILE A 45 -12.03 11.94 5.89
CA ILE A 45 -12.73 10.93 5.07
C ILE A 45 -14.03 11.45 4.49
N GLU A 46 -14.89 12.02 5.33
CA GLU A 46 -16.25 12.39 4.95
C GLU A 46 -16.29 13.80 4.34
N GLU A 47 -15.56 14.74 4.93
CA GLU A 47 -15.53 16.14 4.46
C GLU A 47 -14.55 16.35 3.29
N ASN A 48 -13.49 15.53 3.15
CA ASN A 48 -12.43 15.73 2.16
C ASN A 48 -12.76 15.06 0.80
N PRO A 49 -13.06 15.84 -0.27
CA PRO A 49 -13.34 15.30 -1.59
C PRO A 49 -12.10 14.72 -2.29
N TYR A 50 -10.89 15.02 -1.81
CA TYR A 50 -9.61 14.58 -2.39
C TYR A 50 -8.91 13.50 -1.55
N ARG A 51 -9.65 12.72 -0.75
CA ARG A 51 -9.09 11.69 0.14
C ARG A 51 -8.16 10.67 -0.54
N GLU A 52 -8.41 10.27 -1.80
CA GLU A 52 -7.51 9.37 -2.53
C GLU A 52 -6.15 10.03 -2.83
N SER A 53 -6.15 11.33 -3.14
CA SER A 53 -4.91 12.10 -3.32
C SER A 53 -4.15 12.24 -2.01
N PHE A 54 -4.88 12.41 -0.91
CA PHE A 54 -4.29 12.42 0.44
C PHE A 54 -3.64 11.07 0.79
N LEU A 55 -4.27 9.93 0.48
CA LEU A 55 -3.63 8.63 0.65
C LEU A 55 -2.35 8.50 -0.18
N LYS A 56 -2.37 8.87 -1.47
CA LYS A 56 -1.18 8.82 -2.33
C LYS A 56 -0.03 9.64 -1.75
N MET A 57 -0.35 10.82 -1.20
CA MET A 57 0.62 11.66 -0.51
C MET A 57 1.13 11.00 0.79
N LEU A 58 0.26 10.43 1.64
CA LEU A 58 0.66 9.70 2.84
C LEU A 58 1.58 8.50 2.55
N LEU A 59 1.36 7.80 1.43
CA LEU A 59 2.21 6.69 0.98
C LEU A 59 3.55 7.13 0.35
N SER A 60 3.72 8.43 0.07
CA SER A 60 5.00 8.96 -0.43
C SER A 60 6.06 8.94 0.67
N SER A 61 7.33 8.74 0.29
CA SER A 61 8.46 8.69 1.22
C SER A 61 8.54 9.90 2.16
N GLN A 62 8.08 11.07 1.73
CA GLN A 62 8.06 12.29 2.53
C GLN A 62 7.06 12.27 3.70
N HIS A 63 5.96 11.53 3.57
CA HIS A 63 4.85 11.56 4.55
C HIS A 63 4.56 10.19 5.17
N GLN A 64 5.34 9.16 4.86
CA GLN A 64 5.17 7.82 5.45
C GLN A 64 5.23 7.82 6.98
N GLY A 65 6.09 8.64 7.58
CA GLY A 65 6.14 8.81 9.04
C GLY A 65 4.84 9.37 9.62
N LEU A 66 4.21 10.35 8.94
CA LEU A 66 2.90 10.86 9.34
C LEU A 66 1.83 9.77 9.22
N PHE A 67 1.86 8.98 8.15
CA PHE A 67 0.93 7.87 7.95
C PHE A 67 1.04 6.81 9.05
N LEU A 68 2.27 6.43 9.41
CA LEU A 68 2.56 5.52 10.52
C LEU A 68 1.96 6.03 11.83
N GLU A 69 2.21 7.29 12.20
CA GLU A 69 1.73 7.85 13.46
C GLU A 69 0.20 7.97 13.51
N ILE A 70 -0.44 8.29 12.38
CA ILE A 70 -1.92 8.24 12.28
C ILE A 70 -2.41 6.83 12.62
N LEU A 71 -1.85 5.80 11.98
CA LEU A 71 -2.30 4.42 12.19
C LEU A 71 -2.05 3.93 13.62
N LYS A 72 -0.94 4.33 14.25
CA LYS A 72 -0.66 4.03 15.66
C LYS A 72 -1.67 4.66 16.63
N LYS A 73 -2.21 5.84 16.30
CA LYS A 73 -3.16 6.55 17.16
C LYS A 73 -4.61 6.13 16.99
N LEU A 74 -5.00 5.68 15.80
CA LEU A 74 -6.33 5.15 15.57
C LEU A 74 -6.58 3.89 16.40
N SER A 75 -7.80 3.69 16.87
CA SER A 75 -8.29 2.39 17.33
C SER A 75 -8.28 1.36 16.19
N LEU A 76 -8.42 0.07 16.50
CA LEU A 76 -8.51 -0.97 15.48
C LEU A 76 -9.69 -0.73 14.52
N LYS A 77 -10.84 -0.36 15.08
CA LYS A 77 -12.02 0.02 14.28
C LYS A 77 -11.72 1.24 13.42
N GLY A 78 -11.07 2.25 13.99
CA GLY A 78 -10.63 3.46 13.29
C GLY A 78 -9.67 3.17 12.14
N ARG A 79 -8.65 2.32 12.34
CA ARG A 79 -7.71 1.89 11.30
C ARG A 79 -8.43 1.21 10.14
N ARG A 80 -9.30 0.23 10.42
CA ARG A 80 -10.07 -0.48 9.38
C ARG A 80 -10.96 0.48 8.59
N TYR A 81 -11.66 1.39 9.28
CA TYR A 81 -12.52 2.39 8.65
C TYR A 81 -11.74 3.37 7.78
N PHE A 82 -10.68 3.96 8.35
CA PHE A 82 -9.81 4.92 7.70
C PHE A 82 -9.25 4.37 6.39
N LEU A 83 -8.61 3.21 6.45
CA LEU A 83 -7.98 2.57 5.30
C LEU A 83 -9.01 2.18 4.23
N PHE A 84 -10.16 1.64 4.63
CA PHE A 84 -11.24 1.32 3.70
C PHE A 84 -11.72 2.56 2.94
N LYS A 85 -12.03 3.64 3.66
CA LYS A 85 -12.68 4.82 3.09
C LYS A 85 -11.73 5.77 2.38
N ILE A 86 -10.49 5.90 2.86
CA ILE A 86 -9.50 6.81 2.27
C ILE A 86 -9.13 6.41 0.83
N ASN A 87 -9.26 5.12 0.51
CA ASN A 87 -9.14 4.57 -0.85
C ASN A 87 -10.34 4.88 -1.76
N GLY A 88 -11.35 5.62 -1.28
CA GLY A 88 -12.58 5.86 -2.02
C GLY A 88 -13.42 4.60 -2.25
N PHE A 89 -13.14 3.52 -1.53
CA PHE A 89 -13.86 2.26 -1.74
C PHE A 89 -15.31 2.36 -1.28
N ALA A 90 -16.19 1.90 -2.15
CA ALA A 90 -17.57 1.59 -1.81
C ALA A 90 -17.70 0.09 -1.55
N ILE A 91 -18.56 -0.28 -0.59
CA ILE A 91 -18.78 -1.68 -0.20
C ILE A 91 -19.05 -2.58 -1.41
N HIS A 92 -19.88 -2.13 -2.35
CA HIS A 92 -20.21 -2.88 -3.57
C HIS A 92 -18.99 -3.07 -4.49
N ARG A 93 -18.11 -2.07 -4.59
CA ARG A 93 -16.89 -2.13 -5.42
C ARG A 93 -15.88 -3.08 -4.82
N THR A 94 -15.65 -3.04 -3.51
CA THR A 94 -14.80 -4.00 -2.79
C THR A 94 -15.34 -5.41 -2.92
N SER A 95 -16.65 -5.59 -2.75
CA SER A 95 -17.31 -6.90 -2.88
C SER A 95 -17.06 -7.51 -4.26
N LYS A 96 -17.18 -6.71 -5.32
CA LYS A 96 -16.88 -7.13 -6.69
C LYS A 96 -15.40 -7.40 -6.93
N LEU A 97 -14.51 -6.55 -6.40
CA LEU A 97 -13.06 -6.67 -6.59
C LEU A 97 -12.51 -7.94 -5.93
N LEU A 98 -12.99 -8.24 -4.72
CA LEU A 98 -12.49 -9.33 -3.89
C LEU A 98 -13.33 -10.59 -4.00
N ASN A 99 -14.40 -10.56 -4.79
CA ASN A 99 -15.38 -11.65 -4.90
C ASN A 99 -15.91 -12.09 -3.52
N ILE A 100 -16.20 -11.13 -2.65
CA ILE A 100 -16.77 -11.35 -1.31
C ILE A 100 -18.14 -10.68 -1.23
N SER A 101 -18.99 -11.11 -0.29
CA SER A 101 -20.29 -10.48 -0.10
C SER A 101 -20.18 -9.09 0.56
N SER A 102 -21.10 -8.20 0.22
CA SER A 102 -21.25 -6.89 0.91
C SER A 102 -21.40 -7.06 2.42
N LYS A 103 -22.09 -8.12 2.85
CA LYS A 103 -22.27 -8.47 4.28
C LYS A 103 -20.93 -8.76 4.96
N LYS A 104 -20.02 -9.51 4.33
CA LYS A 104 -18.68 -9.77 4.87
C LYS A 104 -17.90 -8.46 5.05
N THR A 105 -17.94 -7.58 4.05
CA THR A 105 -17.29 -6.26 4.12
C THR A 105 -17.86 -5.41 5.25
N GLN A 106 -19.19 -5.39 5.41
CA GLN A 106 -19.85 -4.68 6.52
C GLN A 106 -19.47 -5.26 7.88
N ASN A 107 -19.48 -6.58 8.03
CA ASN A 107 -19.07 -7.23 9.27
C ASN A 107 -17.63 -6.88 9.65
N TYR A 108 -16.71 -6.87 8.68
CA TYR A 108 -15.33 -6.45 8.90
C TYR A 108 -15.20 -5.02 9.43
N LEU A 109 -15.92 -4.07 8.81
CA LEU A 109 -15.93 -2.66 9.24
C LEU A 109 -16.61 -2.45 10.59
N ASN A 110 -17.63 -3.25 10.91
CA ASN A 110 -18.37 -3.19 12.16
C ASN A 110 -17.76 -4.05 13.28
N MET A 111 -16.57 -4.62 13.07
CA MET A 111 -15.91 -5.52 14.03
C MET A 111 -16.73 -6.78 14.39
N MET A 112 -17.67 -7.18 13.53
CA MET A 112 -18.54 -8.35 13.72
C MET A 112 -17.95 -9.64 13.12
N GLY A 113 -16.61 -9.74 13.10
CA GLY A 113 -15.88 -10.90 12.58
C GLY A 113 -14.46 -10.54 12.13
N ASN A 114 -13.62 -11.58 12.03
CA ASN A 114 -12.25 -11.48 11.50
C ASN A 114 -12.17 -12.32 10.22
N ASP A 115 -12.53 -11.71 9.08
CA ASP A 115 -12.29 -12.31 7.78
C ASP A 115 -10.81 -12.11 7.41
N VAL A 116 -10.02 -13.14 7.69
CA VAL A 116 -8.57 -13.16 7.52
C VAL A 116 -8.16 -12.85 6.08
N GLU A 117 -8.92 -13.31 5.09
CA GLU A 117 -8.63 -13.04 3.67
C GLU A 117 -8.79 -11.55 3.35
N LEU A 118 -9.87 -10.94 3.86
CA LEU A 118 -10.14 -9.51 3.68
C LEU A 118 -9.08 -8.63 4.36
N ILE A 119 -8.69 -8.98 5.59
CA ILE A 119 -7.63 -8.30 6.36
C ILE A 119 -6.34 -8.31 5.55
N ARG A 120 -5.91 -9.48 5.09
CA ARG A 120 -4.68 -9.62 4.31
C ARG A 120 -4.73 -8.83 3.01
N HIS A 121 -5.87 -8.85 2.31
CA HIS A 121 -6.03 -8.07 1.09
C HIS A 121 -5.85 -6.57 1.35
N PHE A 122 -6.53 -6.02 2.35
CA PHE A 122 -6.37 -4.61 2.72
C PHE A 122 -4.95 -4.30 3.19
N ALA A 123 -4.33 -5.18 3.98
CA ALA A 123 -2.96 -5.00 4.44
C ALA A 123 -1.99 -4.80 3.26
N LEU A 124 -2.12 -5.59 2.19
CA LEU A 124 -1.29 -5.44 0.97
C LEU A 124 -1.56 -4.17 0.19
N GLN A 125 -2.84 -3.85 0.00
CA GLN A 125 -3.27 -2.68 -0.74
C GLN A 125 -2.68 -1.43 -0.08
N HIS A 126 -2.69 -1.38 1.25
CA HIS A 126 -2.20 -0.26 2.04
C HIS A 126 -0.73 -0.37 2.43
N GLN A 127 -0.07 -1.49 2.10
CA GLN A 127 1.33 -1.75 2.43
C GLN A 127 1.61 -1.65 3.93
N ILE A 128 0.73 -2.24 4.74
CA ILE A 128 0.88 -2.41 6.20
C ILE A 128 0.91 -3.89 6.59
N PRO A 129 1.41 -4.26 7.78
CA PRO A 129 1.26 -5.61 8.32
C PRO A 129 -0.21 -5.96 8.59
N PRO A 130 -0.65 -7.22 8.38
CA PRO A 130 -2.00 -7.67 8.71
C PRO A 130 -2.35 -7.52 10.18
N SER A 131 -1.39 -7.70 11.09
CA SER A 131 -1.59 -7.53 12.54
C SER A 131 -2.13 -6.14 12.90
N TRP A 132 -1.84 -5.10 12.11
CA TRP A 132 -2.38 -3.75 12.35
C TRP A 132 -3.90 -3.68 12.10
N LEU A 133 -4.44 -4.63 11.36
CA LEU A 133 -5.86 -4.81 11.08
C LEU A 133 -6.49 -5.92 11.92
N GLU A 134 -5.73 -6.60 12.77
CA GLU A 134 -6.18 -7.70 13.65
C GLU A 134 -6.11 -7.34 15.13
N LEU A 135 -5.08 -6.60 15.52
CA LEU A 135 -4.74 -6.28 16.91
C LEU A 135 -5.03 -4.82 17.23
N GLU A 136 -5.29 -4.52 18.50
CA GLU A 136 -5.47 -3.13 18.92
C GLU A 136 -4.18 -2.31 18.92
N LYS A 137 -3.06 -2.95 19.22
CA LYS A 137 -1.75 -2.30 19.19
C LYS A 137 -1.10 -2.52 17.83
N VAL A 138 -0.47 -1.46 17.32
CA VAL A 138 0.41 -1.53 16.16
C VAL A 138 1.73 -2.18 16.58
N ILE A 139 2.10 -3.26 15.90
CA ILE A 139 3.38 -3.97 16.07
C ILE A 139 4.26 -3.60 14.88
N GLU A 140 5.40 -2.95 15.10
CA GLU A 140 6.31 -2.50 14.03
C GLU A 140 7.18 -3.63 13.46
N GLU A 141 6.58 -4.79 13.24
CA GLU A 141 7.21 -5.95 12.63
C GLU A 141 6.44 -6.35 11.38
N TRP A 142 7.17 -6.84 10.38
CA TRP A 142 6.55 -7.33 9.16
C TRP A 142 6.40 -8.85 9.22
N GLU A 143 5.16 -9.31 9.10
CA GLU A 143 4.86 -10.72 8.91
C GLU A 143 4.97 -11.04 7.42
N PHE A 144 5.96 -11.80 6.95
CA PHE A 144 6.07 -12.12 5.51
C PHE A 144 5.21 -13.31 5.10
N GLU A 145 4.87 -14.15 6.08
CA GLU A 145 4.11 -15.38 5.94
C GLU A 145 2.73 -15.17 5.31
N PHE A 146 2.11 -13.99 5.49
CA PHE A 146 0.76 -13.78 4.98
C PHE A 146 0.67 -13.75 3.45
N ILE A 147 1.79 -13.51 2.75
CA ILE A 147 1.80 -13.52 1.28
C ILE A 147 1.63 -14.92 0.72
N LYS A 148 1.98 -15.96 1.48
CA LYS A 148 1.73 -17.36 1.12
C LYS A 148 0.25 -17.61 0.80
N TYR A 149 -0.66 -16.86 1.42
CA TYR A 149 -2.10 -17.01 1.20
C TYR A 149 -2.62 -16.32 -0.07
N LEU A 150 -1.85 -15.38 -0.63
CA LEU A 150 -2.17 -14.72 -1.91
C LEU A 150 -1.55 -15.45 -3.09
N ALA A 151 -0.47 -16.18 -2.80
CA ALA A 151 0.34 -16.92 -3.74
C ALA A 151 0.18 -18.43 -3.48
N PRO A 152 -1.04 -18.99 -3.58
CA PRO A 152 -1.32 -20.36 -3.13
C PRO A 152 -0.54 -21.42 -3.93
N SER A 153 -0.05 -21.09 -5.13
CA SER A 153 0.74 -21.99 -5.97
C SER A 153 2.18 -21.50 -6.17
N SER A 154 3.11 -22.46 -6.12
CA SER A 154 4.45 -22.30 -6.67
C SER A 154 4.32 -22.14 -8.19
N ASN A 155 4.97 -21.13 -8.75
CA ASN A 155 5.03 -20.91 -10.19
C ASN A 155 6.49 -20.93 -10.62
N ASP A 156 6.76 -21.58 -11.74
CA ASP A 156 8.01 -21.34 -12.46
C ASP A 156 8.00 -19.94 -13.08
N ILE A 157 9.18 -19.49 -13.52
CA ILE A 157 9.39 -18.16 -14.09
C ILE A 157 8.63 -17.95 -15.40
N GLU A 158 8.48 -18.98 -16.23
CA GLU A 158 7.78 -18.89 -17.50
C GLU A 158 6.28 -18.70 -17.26
N THR A 159 5.73 -19.43 -16.29
CA THR A 159 4.35 -19.29 -15.81
C THR A 159 4.09 -17.88 -15.28
N LEU A 160 5.01 -17.32 -14.46
CA LEU A 160 4.92 -15.93 -14.03
C LEU A 160 4.88 -14.98 -15.23
N ILE A 161 5.85 -15.06 -16.13
CA ILE A 161 5.95 -14.18 -17.31
C ILE A 161 4.67 -14.25 -18.15
N ASN A 162 4.15 -15.44 -18.38
CA ASN A 162 2.90 -15.65 -19.12
C ASN A 162 1.72 -14.99 -18.40
N ASN A 163 1.66 -15.08 -17.07
CA ASN A 163 0.65 -14.40 -16.28
C ASN A 163 0.81 -12.88 -16.34
N LEU A 164 2.03 -12.33 -16.24
CA LEU A 164 2.30 -10.90 -16.40
C LEU A 164 1.86 -10.38 -17.78
N LYS A 165 2.20 -11.09 -18.86
CA LYS A 165 1.77 -10.75 -20.22
C LYS A 165 0.24 -10.76 -20.37
N LYS A 166 -0.45 -11.71 -19.73
CA LYS A 166 -1.92 -11.74 -19.69
C LYS A 166 -2.47 -10.55 -18.90
N LEU A 167 -1.88 -10.23 -17.75
CA LEU A 167 -2.28 -9.10 -16.92
C LEU A 167 -2.14 -7.77 -17.66
N CYS A 168 -1.05 -7.55 -18.43
CA CYS A 168 -0.90 -6.35 -19.26
C CYS A 168 -2.03 -6.12 -20.27
N LYS A 169 -2.74 -7.18 -20.68
CA LYS A 169 -3.88 -7.06 -21.60
C LYS A 169 -5.16 -6.63 -20.89
N THR A 170 -5.17 -6.63 -19.56
CA THR A 170 -6.32 -6.21 -18.76
C THR A 170 -6.21 -4.73 -18.41
N LYS A 171 -7.32 -4.00 -18.49
CA LYS A 171 -7.38 -2.56 -18.13
C LYS A 171 -7.66 -2.32 -16.64
N SER A 172 -7.80 -3.37 -15.83
CA SER A 172 -8.18 -3.23 -14.42
C SER A 172 -6.95 -3.31 -13.54
N GLN A 173 -6.76 -2.32 -12.65
CA GLN A 173 -5.79 -2.41 -11.56
C GLN A 173 -6.07 -3.69 -10.75
N ARG A 174 -5.02 -4.49 -10.55
CA ARG A 174 -5.08 -5.76 -9.79
C ARG A 174 -3.82 -5.92 -8.97
N ILE A 175 -3.98 -6.45 -7.76
CA ILE A 175 -2.89 -6.90 -6.91
C ILE A 175 -2.99 -8.41 -6.79
N ASN A 176 -1.91 -9.09 -7.18
CA ASN A 176 -1.81 -10.55 -7.13
C ASN A 176 -0.57 -10.94 -6.33
N GLY A 177 -0.66 -12.04 -5.58
CA GLY A 177 0.51 -12.69 -5.00
C GLY A 177 1.06 -13.76 -5.93
N PHE A 178 2.37 -13.90 -5.98
CA PHE A 178 3.05 -15.03 -6.62
C PHE A 178 4.13 -15.61 -5.71
N ARG A 179 4.31 -16.92 -5.80
CA ARG A 179 5.39 -17.65 -5.15
C ARG A 179 6.23 -18.25 -6.28
N LEU A 180 7.51 -17.94 -6.31
CA LEU A 180 8.47 -18.53 -7.23
C LEU A 180 9.44 -19.43 -6.47
N GLU A 181 9.93 -20.47 -7.12
CA GLU A 181 11.07 -21.23 -6.61
C GLU A 181 12.36 -20.48 -6.97
N GLY A 182 13.02 -19.91 -5.96
CA GLY A 182 14.35 -19.37 -6.13
C GLY A 182 15.42 -20.46 -6.04
N LYS A 183 16.68 -20.08 -6.26
CA LYS A 183 17.82 -21.02 -6.19
C LYS A 183 18.05 -21.63 -4.80
N LYS A 184 17.72 -20.89 -3.74
CA LYS A 184 17.93 -21.30 -2.35
C LYS A 184 16.60 -21.41 -1.60
N ASP A 185 15.76 -20.38 -1.72
CA ASP A 185 14.46 -20.30 -1.06
C ASP A 185 13.36 -19.85 -2.01
N SER A 186 12.10 -20.08 -1.62
CA SER A 186 10.96 -19.52 -2.34
C SER A 186 10.98 -17.98 -2.29
N ILE A 187 10.63 -17.33 -3.38
CA ILE A 187 10.49 -15.88 -3.48
C ILE A 187 9.01 -15.51 -3.46
N TYR A 188 8.64 -14.56 -2.61
CA TYR A 188 7.27 -14.07 -2.49
C TYR A 188 7.14 -12.71 -3.15
N LEU A 189 6.33 -12.65 -4.20
CA LEU A 189 6.12 -11.46 -5.00
C LEU A 189 4.71 -10.93 -4.80
N LYS A 190 4.58 -9.62 -4.60
CA LYS A 190 3.35 -8.89 -4.84
C LYS A 190 3.47 -8.23 -6.20
N VAL A 191 2.54 -8.53 -7.10
CA VAL A 191 2.47 -7.93 -8.43
C VAL A 191 1.27 -7.00 -8.46
N GLU A 192 1.52 -5.73 -8.76
CA GLU A 192 0.50 -4.70 -8.91
C GLU A 192 0.52 -4.17 -10.34
N LEU A 193 -0.58 -4.33 -11.06
CA LEU A 193 -0.76 -3.76 -12.38
C LEU A 193 -1.28 -2.32 -12.26
N GLN A 194 -0.54 -1.37 -12.82
CA GLN A 194 -0.96 0.02 -12.99
C GLN A 194 -1.17 0.33 -14.48
N GLU A 195 -1.75 1.48 -14.79
CA GLU A 195 -2.19 1.83 -16.17
C GLU A 195 -1.08 1.70 -17.22
N SER A 196 0.18 1.95 -16.85
CA SER A 196 1.33 1.95 -17.77
C SER A 196 2.43 0.93 -17.46
N HIS A 197 2.38 0.27 -16.30
CA HIS A 197 3.50 -0.55 -15.82
C HIS A 197 3.03 -1.62 -14.83
N ILE A 198 3.92 -2.59 -14.59
CA ILE A 198 3.76 -3.60 -13.54
C ILE A 198 4.77 -3.29 -12.44
N CYS A 199 4.31 -3.18 -11.21
CA CYS A 199 5.17 -3.12 -10.04
C CYS A 199 5.26 -4.51 -9.41
N ILE A 200 6.47 -5.02 -9.18
CA ILE A 200 6.74 -6.31 -8.56
C ILE A 200 7.54 -6.05 -7.28
N ASP A 201 6.87 -6.10 -6.14
CA ASP A 201 7.52 -5.97 -4.83
C ASP A 201 7.93 -7.36 -4.32
N VAL A 202 9.19 -7.53 -3.93
CA VAL A 202 9.71 -8.74 -3.28
C VAL A 202 9.55 -8.59 -1.79
N TYR A 203 8.89 -9.58 -1.17
CA TYR A 203 8.49 -9.44 0.22
C TYR A 203 9.34 -10.19 1.22
N ASN A 204 9.90 -11.36 0.92
CA ASN A 204 10.86 -11.95 1.84
C ASN A 204 12.22 -11.26 1.75
N ASP A 205 13.00 -11.33 2.84
CA ASP A 205 14.33 -10.74 2.94
C ASP A 205 15.30 -11.51 2.02
N ILE A 206 15.38 -11.06 0.77
CA ILE A 206 16.25 -11.61 -0.26
C ILE A 206 17.26 -10.54 -0.64
N HIS A 207 18.54 -10.93 -0.67
CA HIS A 207 19.57 -10.02 -1.13
C HIS A 207 19.33 -9.68 -2.63
N PRO A 208 19.37 -8.41 -3.04
CA PRO A 208 19.09 -8.01 -4.42
C PRO A 208 19.89 -8.74 -5.49
N LEU A 209 21.13 -9.12 -5.18
CA LEU A 209 21.98 -9.94 -6.09
C LEU A 209 21.37 -11.31 -6.38
N ASP A 210 20.62 -11.89 -5.43
CA ASP A 210 19.91 -13.15 -5.61
C ASP A 210 18.68 -13.03 -6.51
N LEU A 211 18.29 -11.80 -6.89
CA LEU A 211 17.21 -11.51 -7.85
C LEU A 211 17.70 -11.32 -9.28
N GLY A 212 19.02 -11.38 -9.54
CA GLY A 212 19.57 -11.18 -10.88
C GLY A 212 18.97 -12.15 -11.92
N TRP A 213 18.65 -13.38 -11.51
CA TRP A 213 17.98 -14.35 -12.38
C TRP A 213 16.55 -13.94 -12.74
N LEU A 214 15.79 -13.38 -11.78
CA LEU A 214 14.42 -12.91 -11.99
C LEU A 214 14.44 -11.69 -12.92
N GLN A 215 15.31 -10.73 -12.63
CA GLN A 215 15.51 -9.54 -13.45
C GLN A 215 15.85 -9.92 -14.91
N THR A 216 16.86 -10.76 -15.11
CA THR A 216 17.30 -11.18 -16.47
C THR A 216 16.17 -11.84 -17.26
N ASN A 217 15.33 -12.66 -16.61
CA ASN A 217 14.20 -13.31 -17.28
C ASN A 217 13.08 -12.32 -17.63
N LEU A 218 12.83 -11.32 -16.78
CA LEU A 218 11.87 -10.26 -17.06
C LEU A 218 12.35 -9.32 -18.18
N GLU A 219 13.64 -8.98 -18.22
CA GLU A 219 14.26 -8.10 -19.22
C GLU A 219 14.14 -8.64 -20.66
N ARG A 220 13.96 -9.96 -20.83
CA ARG A 220 13.69 -10.57 -22.14
C ARG A 220 12.32 -10.18 -22.73
N HIS A 221 11.44 -9.61 -21.92
CA HIS A 221 10.06 -9.33 -22.29
C HIS A 221 9.59 -7.91 -21.94
N PHE A 222 10.25 -7.27 -20.97
CA PHE A 222 9.89 -5.96 -20.45
C PHE A 222 11.14 -5.10 -20.34
N HIS A 223 10.97 -3.79 -20.37
CA HIS A 223 12.00 -2.90 -19.84
C HIS A 223 11.86 -2.88 -18.31
N VAL A 224 12.93 -3.25 -17.60
CA VAL A 224 12.89 -3.48 -16.14
C VAL A 224 13.75 -2.45 -15.43
N LEU A 225 13.16 -1.80 -14.42
CA LEU A 225 13.88 -0.94 -13.48
C LEU A 225 13.90 -1.62 -12.12
N LEU A 226 15.09 -1.90 -11.61
CA LEU A 226 15.29 -2.39 -10.25
C LEU A 226 15.45 -1.20 -9.30
N GLY A 227 14.83 -1.28 -8.13
CA GLY A 227 15.00 -0.30 -7.08
C GLY A 227 14.48 -0.83 -5.75
N TYR A 228 14.17 0.10 -4.86
CA TYR A 228 13.59 -0.21 -3.57
C TYR A 228 12.36 0.60 -3.29
N LYS A 229 11.49 0.05 -2.46
CA LYS A 229 10.36 0.75 -1.88
C LYS A 229 10.55 0.84 -0.38
N ILE A 230 10.52 2.06 0.12
CA ILE A 230 10.55 2.31 1.57
C ILE A 230 9.21 1.83 2.14
N SER A 231 9.28 0.91 3.10
CA SER A 231 8.10 0.43 3.84
C SER A 231 7.59 1.50 4.80
N ILE A 232 6.32 1.40 5.19
CA ILE A 232 5.78 2.18 6.29
C ILE A 232 6.42 1.83 7.64
N ILE A 233 7.00 0.64 7.77
CA ILE A 233 7.81 0.27 8.94
C ILE A 233 9.19 0.92 8.78
N PRO A 234 9.63 1.77 9.72
CA PRO A 234 10.92 2.43 9.64
C PRO A 234 12.08 1.43 9.50
N GLY A 235 13.02 1.75 8.60
CA GLY A 235 14.22 0.93 8.39
C GLY A 235 14.01 -0.33 7.55
N LEU A 236 12.77 -0.65 7.15
CA LEU A 236 12.49 -1.76 6.25
C LEU A 236 12.39 -1.27 4.80
N GLU A 237 13.29 -1.76 3.95
CA GLU A 237 13.28 -1.52 2.51
C GLU A 237 12.93 -2.82 1.78
N ARG A 238 12.08 -2.74 0.76
CA ARG A 238 11.75 -3.90 -0.09
C ARG A 238 12.32 -3.71 -1.47
N VAL A 239 12.94 -4.75 -2.02
CA VAL A 239 13.30 -4.75 -3.43
C VAL A 239 12.04 -4.68 -4.27
N SER A 240 12.05 -3.81 -5.28
CA SER A 240 10.93 -3.64 -6.20
C SER A 240 11.44 -3.58 -7.64
N LEU A 241 10.73 -4.23 -8.55
CA LEU A 241 10.98 -4.18 -9.99
C LEU A 241 9.80 -3.50 -10.67
N ILE A 242 10.09 -2.55 -11.56
CA ILE A 242 9.09 -1.92 -12.41
C ILE A 242 9.29 -2.42 -13.83
N CYS A 243 8.28 -3.09 -14.38
CA CYS A 243 8.29 -3.63 -15.73
C CYS A 243 7.37 -2.79 -16.63
N THR A 244 7.90 -2.25 -17.73
CA THR A 244 7.15 -1.52 -18.76
C THR A 244 7.16 -2.26 -20.10
N ASN A 245 6.07 -2.12 -20.87
CA ASN A 245 6.01 -2.60 -22.25
C ASN A 245 6.67 -1.57 -23.17
N GLY A 246 7.99 -1.70 -23.38
CA GLY A 246 8.78 -0.77 -24.20
C GLY A 246 9.25 0.47 -23.44
N TYR A 247 9.61 1.51 -24.18
CA TYR A 247 10.23 2.76 -23.67
C TYR A 247 9.23 3.80 -23.15
N SER A 248 8.01 3.42 -22.80
CA SER A 248 7.09 4.35 -22.14
C SER A 248 7.68 4.79 -20.80
N GLU A 249 7.64 6.09 -20.49
CA GLU A 249 8.09 6.60 -19.19
C GLU A 249 7.39 5.86 -18.06
N ALA A 250 8.19 5.17 -17.22
CA ALA A 250 7.69 4.51 -16.04
C ALA A 250 7.22 5.57 -15.05
N ILE A 251 5.95 5.50 -14.63
CA ILE A 251 5.46 6.29 -13.51
C ILE A 251 5.91 5.56 -12.24
N TYR A 252 6.82 6.14 -11.48
CA TYR A 252 7.31 5.51 -10.26
C TYR A 252 6.20 5.43 -9.19
N PRO A 253 5.97 4.24 -8.58
CA PRO A 253 5.02 4.13 -7.50
C PRO A 253 5.51 4.94 -6.28
N PRO A 254 4.59 5.42 -5.42
CA PRO A 254 4.96 6.16 -4.21
C PRO A 254 5.97 5.39 -3.36
N GLY A 255 7.05 6.08 -2.95
CA GLY A 255 8.12 5.51 -2.13
C GLY A 255 9.18 4.71 -2.89
N PHE A 256 9.08 4.59 -4.22
CA PHE A 256 10.10 3.93 -5.03
C PHE A 256 11.35 4.80 -5.20
N CYS A 257 12.51 4.18 -5.06
CA CYS A 257 13.84 4.77 -5.23
C CYS A 257 14.63 3.91 -6.22
N SER A 258 14.94 4.48 -7.38
CA SER A 258 15.73 3.82 -8.45
C SER A 258 17.23 3.73 -8.16
N HIS A 259 17.70 4.46 -7.14
CA HIS A 259 19.12 4.48 -6.79
C HIS A 259 19.38 3.41 -5.73
N TYR A 260 20.04 2.34 -6.15
CA TYR A 260 20.64 1.40 -5.22
C TYR A 260 21.85 2.07 -4.54
N VAL A 261 21.61 2.77 -3.44
CA VAL A 261 22.69 3.16 -2.51
C VAL A 261 22.52 2.27 -1.30
N SER A 262 23.20 1.12 -1.29
CA SER A 262 23.26 0.26 -0.10
C SER A 262 23.74 1.08 1.08
N LYS A 263 22.83 1.46 1.98
CA LYS A 263 23.21 2.07 3.28
C LYS A 263 23.94 1.06 4.18
N ARG A 264 23.94 -0.23 3.85
CA ARG A 264 24.75 -1.27 4.52
C ARG A 264 26.22 -1.30 4.09
N ALA A 265 26.63 -0.48 3.12
CA ALA A 265 28.04 -0.32 2.76
C ALA A 265 28.76 0.78 3.59
N GLN A 266 28.12 1.32 4.64
CA GLN A 266 28.67 2.38 5.50
C GLN A 266 28.71 2.03 7.00
N THR A 267 28.58 0.75 7.34
CA THR A 267 28.82 0.21 8.70
C THR A 267 29.69 -1.02 8.59
#